data_AF-A0A8J6CGU0-F1
#
_entry.id   AF-A0A8J6CGU0-F1
#
_cell.length_a   1.000
_cell.length_b   1.000
_cell.length_c   1.000
_cell.angle_alpha   90.00
_cell.angle_beta   90.00
_cell.angle_gamma   90.00
#
_symmetry.space_group_name_H-M   'P 1'
#
loop_
_entity.id
_entity.type
_entity.pdbx_description
1 polymer ?
#
loop_
_entity_poly.entity_id
_entity_poly.type
_entity_poly.pdbx_seq_one_letter_code
_entity_poly.pdbx_strand_id
1 'polypeptide(L)'
;MSLCDLYSNLQLLIYVTILWFSVKAFPKYDHTKPCRLTAFLGYKARITHIVREVENPGSKNLGVEFFKAIVARGGVETLRPALQRLYMTRASTYRDALKSFIEGYQEGIEQIMEKKEDSSKAQQEGNTDKNST
;
A
#
# COMPACT_ATOMS: atom_id res chain seq x y z
N MET A 1 -15.52 -43.07 -18.35
CA MET A 1 -14.37 -42.63 -17.54
C MET A 1 -14.69 -41.23 -17.02
N SER A 2 -14.78 -41.06 -15.70
CA SER A 2 -15.29 -39.83 -15.09
C SER A 2 -14.29 -38.69 -15.26
N LEU A 3 -14.78 -37.47 -15.51
CA LEU A 3 -13.97 -36.25 -15.53
C LEU A 3 -13.22 -36.01 -14.21
N CYS A 4 -13.72 -36.57 -13.10
CA CYS A 4 -13.05 -36.51 -11.79
C CYS A 4 -11.77 -37.35 -11.70
N ASP A 5 -11.72 -38.49 -12.40
CA ASP A 5 -10.55 -39.37 -12.42
C ASP A 5 -9.41 -38.73 -13.21
N LEU A 6 -9.75 -38.03 -14.30
CA LEU A 6 -8.77 -37.33 -15.12
C LEU A 6 -8.16 -36.13 -14.37
N TYR A 7 -8.98 -35.37 -13.63
CA TYR A 7 -8.52 -34.24 -12.82
C TYR A 7 -7.61 -34.69 -11.66
N SER A 8 -7.96 -35.80 -10.99
CA SER A 8 -7.17 -36.32 -9.87
C SER A 8 -5.81 -36.86 -10.33
N ASN A 9 -5.76 -37.58 -11.46
CA ASN A 9 -4.51 -38.07 -12.04
C ASN A 9 -3.64 -36.94 -12.60
N LEU A 10 -4.25 -35.93 -13.23
CA LEU A 10 -3.53 -34.76 -13.72
C LEU A 10 -2.93 -33.95 -12.56
N GLN A 11 -3.69 -33.78 -11.46
CA GLN A 11 -3.20 -33.12 -10.26
C GLN A 11 -2.02 -33.89 -9.64
N LEU A 12 -2.11 -35.21 -9.55
CA LEU A 12 -1.04 -36.05 -9.01
C LEU A 12 0.23 -35.98 -9.89
N LEU A 13 0.07 -36.00 -11.22
CA LEU A 13 1.17 -35.86 -12.17
C LEU A 13 1.86 -34.50 -12.07
N ILE A 14 1.09 -33.43 -11.87
CA ILE A 14 1.62 -32.07 -11.63
C ILE A 14 2.38 -32.02 -10.29
N TYR A 15 1.86 -32.64 -9.23
CA TYR A 15 2.55 -32.69 -7.94
C TYR A 15 3.88 -33.48 -8.00
N VAL A 16 3.93 -34.60 -8.72
CA VAL A 16 5.16 -35.41 -8.86
C VAL A 16 6.22 -34.70 -9.71
N THR A 17 5.82 -33.97 -10.75
CA THR A 17 6.75 -33.22 -11.60
C THR A 17 7.34 -31.98 -10.93
N ILE A 18 6.56 -31.28 -10.10
CA ILE A 18 7.02 -30.10 -9.35
C ILE A 18 7.97 -30.49 -8.20
N LEU A 19 7.81 -31.69 -7.62
CA LEU A 19 8.64 -32.15 -6.49
C LEU A 19 10.06 -32.59 -6.92
N TRP A 20 10.31 -32.79 -8.21
CA TRP A 20 11.64 -33.13 -8.73
C TRP A 20 12.45 -31.87 -9.04
N PHE A 21 12.88 -31.15 -8.01
CA PHE A 21 13.87 -30.07 -8.17
C PHE A 21 15.29 -30.63 -7.97
N SER A 22 16.01 -30.82 -9.08
CA SER A 22 17.40 -31.29 -9.10
C SER A 22 18.35 -30.16 -9.50
N VAL A 23 19.45 -29.99 -8.75
CA VAL A 23 20.44 -28.94 -9.02
C VAL A 23 21.13 -29.22 -10.36
N LYS A 24 20.88 -28.36 -11.36
CA LYS A 24 21.32 -28.58 -12.74
C LYS A 24 22.82 -28.42 -12.95
N ALA A 25 23.50 -27.60 -12.13
CA ALA A 25 24.94 -27.40 -12.18
C ALA A 25 25.47 -26.78 -10.88
N PHE A 26 26.66 -27.22 -10.43
CA PHE A 26 27.40 -26.60 -9.34
C PHE A 26 28.40 -25.56 -9.88
N PRO A 27 28.77 -24.54 -9.09
CA PRO A 27 29.78 -23.55 -9.48
C PRO A 27 31.14 -24.21 -9.78
N LYS A 28 31.86 -23.68 -10.78
CA LYS A 28 33.20 -24.18 -11.16
C LYS A 28 34.17 -23.99 -9.99
N TYR A 29 35.00 -25.00 -9.77
CA TYR A 29 35.92 -25.08 -8.64
C TYR A 29 37.18 -24.23 -8.89
N ASP A 30 37.56 -23.40 -7.90
CA ASP A 30 38.79 -22.62 -7.89
C ASP A 30 39.72 -23.14 -6.78
N HIS A 31 40.92 -23.61 -7.13
CA HIS A 31 41.90 -24.17 -6.18
C HIS A 31 42.49 -23.15 -5.20
N THR A 32 42.32 -21.85 -5.46
CA THR A 32 42.81 -20.75 -4.63
C THR A 32 41.95 -20.53 -3.37
N LYS A 33 40.71 -21.03 -3.36
CA LYS A 33 39.76 -20.83 -2.26
C LYS A 33 39.69 -22.11 -1.41
N PRO A 34 39.64 -22.01 -0.07
CA PRO A 34 39.45 -23.19 0.79
C PRO A 34 38.08 -23.83 0.53
N CYS A 35 37.99 -25.16 0.70
CA CYS A 35 36.75 -25.93 0.51
C CYS A 35 35.58 -25.29 1.28
N ARG A 36 34.48 -24.97 0.58
CA ARG A 36 33.22 -24.46 1.14
C ARG A 36 32.05 -25.26 0.61
N LEU A 37 31.02 -25.40 1.43
CA LEU A 37 29.75 -26.01 1.03
C LEU A 37 29.07 -25.14 -0.03
N THR A 38 28.67 -25.75 -1.14
CA THR A 38 28.12 -25.07 -2.32
C THR A 38 26.59 -25.04 -2.36
N ALA A 39 25.93 -25.82 -1.50
CA ALA A 39 24.47 -25.90 -1.43
C ALA A 39 24.00 -26.11 0.01
N PHE A 40 22.80 -25.57 0.32
CA PHE A 40 22.09 -25.74 1.58
C PHE A 40 20.62 -26.07 1.28
N LEU A 41 20.02 -26.99 2.03
CA LEU A 41 18.59 -27.28 1.96
C LEU A 41 17.84 -26.34 2.92
N GLY A 42 16.98 -25.48 2.39
CA GLY A 42 16.14 -24.59 3.17
C GLY A 42 14.66 -24.94 3.05
N TYR A 43 13.95 -25.03 4.16
CA TYR A 43 12.49 -25.11 4.17
C TYR A 43 11.90 -23.69 4.22
N LYS A 44 10.91 -23.39 3.37
CA LYS A 44 10.26 -22.08 3.34
C LYS A 44 9.39 -21.90 4.59
N ALA A 45 9.92 -21.20 5.60
CA ALA A 45 9.14 -20.77 6.75
C ALA A 45 8.37 -19.47 6.45
N ARG A 46 7.35 -19.20 7.27
CA ARG A 46 6.41 -18.07 7.21
C ARG A 46 7.07 -16.76 6.77
N ILE A 47 6.40 -16.03 5.87
CA ILE A 47 6.85 -14.71 5.41
C ILE A 47 6.45 -13.67 6.46
N THR A 48 7.42 -13.04 7.09
CA THR A 48 7.23 -11.87 7.95
C THR A 48 7.72 -10.61 7.22
N HIS A 49 7.02 -9.49 7.40
CA HIS A 49 7.51 -8.21 6.89
C HIS A 49 8.67 -7.75 7.79
N ILE A 50 9.79 -7.39 7.19
CA ILE A 50 10.94 -6.82 7.91
C ILE A 50 11.18 -5.46 7.30
N VAL A 51 11.05 -4.40 8.11
CA VAL A 51 11.43 -3.05 7.72
C VAL A 51 12.94 -2.97 7.87
N ARG A 52 13.68 -3.13 6.78
CA ARG A 52 15.11 -2.82 6.72
C ARG A 52 15.26 -1.49 6.01
N GLU A 53 16.07 -0.61 6.57
CA GLU A 53 16.54 0.56 5.83
C GLU A 53 17.55 0.06 4.78
N VAL A 54 17.11 0.05 3.52
CA VAL A 54 17.91 -0.41 2.40
C VAL A 54 18.59 0.81 1.80
N GLU A 55 19.87 1.01 2.10
CA GLU A 55 20.75 1.88 1.32
C GLU A 55 21.04 1.24 -0.04
N ASN A 56 20.02 1.18 -0.90
CA ASN A 56 20.19 0.93 -2.32
C ASN A 56 20.11 2.29 -3.02
N PRO A 57 21.18 2.75 -3.72
CA PRO A 57 21.20 4.03 -4.44
C PRO A 57 20.29 4.08 -5.69
N GLY A 58 19.20 3.32 -5.69
CA GLY A 58 18.16 3.26 -6.73
C GLY A 58 16.76 2.96 -6.19
N SER A 59 16.54 3.13 -4.88
CA SER A 59 15.21 3.02 -4.23
C SER A 59 14.38 4.30 -4.49
N LYS A 60 13.04 4.18 -4.47
CA LYS A 60 11.97 5.11 -4.89
C LYS A 60 12.01 6.53 -4.29
N ASN A 61 13.11 7.21 -4.47
CA ASN A 61 13.29 8.60 -4.18
C ASN A 61 12.83 9.34 -5.44
N LEU A 62 11.51 9.53 -5.58
CA LEU A 62 10.93 10.29 -6.71
C LEU A 62 11.64 11.65 -6.86
N GLY A 63 12.16 12.22 -5.77
CA GLY A 63 12.99 13.42 -5.80
C GLY A 63 14.33 13.26 -6.52
N VAL A 64 15.11 12.20 -6.24
CA VAL A 64 16.46 12.05 -6.82
C VAL A 64 16.44 11.50 -8.24
N GLU A 65 15.55 10.57 -8.55
CA GLU A 65 15.40 10.03 -9.93
C GLU A 65 14.86 11.11 -10.88
N PHE A 66 13.93 11.94 -10.41
CA PHE A 66 13.41 13.05 -11.19
C PHE A 66 14.45 14.16 -11.36
N PHE A 67 15.22 14.47 -10.31
CA PHE A 67 16.34 15.41 -10.41
C PHE A 67 17.41 14.91 -11.39
N LYS A 68 17.73 13.61 -11.35
CA LYS A 68 18.67 12.95 -12.27
C LYS A 68 18.16 12.97 -13.71
N ALA A 69 16.86 12.74 -13.92
CA ALA A 69 16.22 12.82 -15.23
C ALA A 69 16.21 14.26 -15.80
N ILE A 70 15.95 15.26 -14.96
CA ILE A 70 15.97 16.69 -15.34
C ILE A 70 17.38 17.14 -15.71
N VAL A 71 18.36 16.79 -14.87
CA VAL A 71 19.77 17.07 -15.14
C VAL A 71 20.22 16.41 -16.44
N ALA A 72 19.83 15.15 -16.68
CA ALA A 72 20.17 14.41 -17.91
C ALA A 72 19.45 14.95 -19.17
N ARG A 73 18.28 15.58 -19.04
CA ARG A 73 17.49 16.10 -20.18
C ARG A 73 17.88 17.52 -20.64
N GLY A 74 18.71 18.23 -19.88
CA GLY A 74 19.20 19.54 -20.32
C GLY A 74 19.25 20.62 -19.25
N GLY A 75 19.70 20.29 -18.04
CA GLY A 75 20.12 21.31 -17.07
C GLY A 75 19.06 21.85 -16.11
N VAL A 76 19.57 22.49 -15.04
CA VAL A 76 18.84 22.93 -13.83
C VAL A 76 17.83 24.06 -14.08
N GLU A 77 17.89 24.73 -15.23
CA GLU A 77 16.92 25.74 -15.67
C GLU A 77 15.51 25.17 -15.84
N THR A 78 15.38 23.89 -16.22
CA THR A 78 14.07 23.20 -16.33
C THR A 78 13.57 22.63 -15.00
N LEU A 79 14.41 22.66 -13.95
CA LEU A 79 14.07 22.17 -12.63
C LEU A 79 12.97 23.01 -11.97
N ARG A 80 13.00 24.33 -12.14
CA ARG A 80 12.01 25.24 -11.53
C ARG A 80 10.57 24.92 -11.93
N PRO A 81 10.20 24.84 -13.23
CA PRO A 81 8.84 24.50 -13.63
C PRO A 81 8.46 23.05 -13.29
N ALA A 82 9.41 22.12 -13.32
CA ALA A 82 9.16 20.72 -12.98
C ALA A 82 8.92 20.51 -11.47
N LEU A 83 9.69 21.20 -10.63
CA LEU A 83 9.51 21.22 -9.19
C LEU A 83 8.21 21.92 -8.80
N GLN A 84 7.86 23.00 -9.49
CA GLN A 84 6.58 23.67 -9.33
C GLN A 84 5.41 22.73 -9.64
N ARG A 85 5.48 21.94 -10.72
CA ARG A 85 4.46 20.92 -11.04
C ARG A 85 4.34 19.88 -9.92
N LEU A 86 5.47 19.34 -9.44
CA LEU A 86 5.48 18.38 -8.34
C LEU A 86 4.90 18.96 -7.05
N TYR A 87 5.27 20.21 -6.73
CA TYR A 87 4.79 20.93 -5.57
C TYR A 87 3.28 21.16 -5.66
N MET A 88 2.75 21.52 -6.85
CA MET A 88 1.32 21.69 -7.04
C MET A 88 0.55 20.36 -6.90
N THR A 89 1.07 19.25 -7.45
CA THR A 89 0.42 17.93 -7.35
C THR A 89 0.45 17.36 -5.93
N ARG A 90 1.50 17.61 -5.16
CA ARG A 90 1.60 17.13 -3.77
C ARG A 90 0.87 18.05 -2.80
N ALA A 91 0.92 19.36 -3.00
CA ALA A 91 0.21 20.31 -2.14
C ALA A 91 -1.30 20.31 -2.39
N SER A 92 -1.79 19.86 -3.55
CA SER A 92 -3.23 19.78 -3.81
C SER A 92 -3.92 18.75 -2.91
N THR A 93 -3.31 17.58 -2.67
CA THR A 93 -3.93 16.56 -1.81
C THR A 93 -4.13 17.05 -0.37
N TYR A 94 -3.19 17.83 0.17
CA TYR A 94 -3.34 18.48 1.47
C TYR A 94 -4.39 19.59 1.44
N ARG A 95 -4.43 20.40 0.37
CA ARG A 95 -5.44 21.45 0.21
C ARG A 95 -6.84 20.87 0.12
N ASP A 96 -7.04 19.80 -0.63
CA ASP A 96 -8.33 19.14 -0.81
C ASP A 96 -8.78 18.46 0.49
N ALA A 97 -7.88 17.76 1.18
CA ALA A 97 -8.18 17.15 2.47
C ALA A 97 -8.54 18.18 3.55
N LEU A 98 -7.79 19.29 3.61
CA LEU A 98 -8.06 20.37 4.58
C LEU A 98 -9.38 21.08 4.27
N LYS A 99 -9.68 21.30 2.98
CA LYS A 99 -10.96 21.88 2.54
C LYS A 99 -12.14 21.00 2.94
N SER A 100 -12.05 19.70 2.64
CA SER A 100 -13.08 18.72 3.01
C SER A 100 -13.28 18.62 4.53
N PHE A 101 -12.20 18.76 5.31
CA PHE A 101 -12.28 18.77 6.77
C PHE A 101 -13.02 20.00 7.31
N ILE A 102 -12.73 21.19 6.76
CA ILE A 102 -13.41 22.44 7.15
C ILE A 102 -14.90 22.37 6.78
N GLU A 103 -15.21 21.91 5.57
CA GLU A 103 -16.59 21.74 5.09
C GLU A 103 -17.36 20.75 5.97
N GLY A 104 -16.77 19.59 6.28
CA GLY A 104 -17.40 18.61 7.17
C GLY A 104 -17.66 19.13 8.60
N TYR A 105 -16.83 20.05 9.09
CA TYR A 105 -17.07 20.72 10.38
C TYR A 105 -18.26 21.69 10.31
N GLN A 106 -18.41 22.44 9.22
CA GLN A 106 -19.52 23.36 9.02
C GLN A 106 -20.85 22.59 8.89
N GLU A 107 -20.87 21.54 8.08
CA GLU A 107 -22.03 20.65 7.91
C GLU A 107 -22.41 19.98 9.24
N GLY A 108 -21.43 19.60 10.06
CA GLY A 108 -21.66 19.04 11.39
C GLY A 108 -22.32 20.03 12.36
N ILE A 109 -21.96 21.31 12.29
CA ILE A 109 -22.59 22.37 13.10
C ILE A 109 -24.06 22.55 12.69
N GLU A 110 -24.35 22.55 11.39
CA GLU A 110 -25.72 22.68 10.86
C GLU A 110 -26.62 21.50 11.26
N GLN A 111 -26.12 20.26 11.20
CA GLN A 111 -26.87 19.09 11.67
C GLN A 111 -27.22 19.16 13.16
N ILE A 112 -26.34 19.74 13.98
CA ILE A 112 -26.62 19.94 15.40
C ILE A 112 -27.70 21.01 15.59
N MET A 113 -27.73 22.06 14.76
CA MET A 113 -28.78 23.08 14.80
C MET A 113 -30.13 22.49 14.41
N GLU A 114 -30.23 21.76 13.31
CA GLU A 114 -31.48 21.10 12.87
C GLU A 114 -31.97 20.08 13.89
N LYS A 115 -31.08 19.24 14.42
CA LYS A 115 -31.44 18.25 15.44
C LYS A 115 -31.92 18.89 16.75
N LYS A 116 -31.43 20.09 17.10
CA LYS A 116 -31.91 20.85 18.27
C LYS A 116 -33.30 21.45 18.02
N GLU A 117 -33.61 21.82 16.79
CA GLU A 117 -34.92 22.35 16.39
C GLU A 117 -35.99 21.26 16.33
N ASP A 118 -35.65 20.04 15.91
CA ASP A 118 -36.56 18.90 15.92
C ASP A 118 -36.77 18.32 17.33
N SER A 119 -35.73 18.28 18.16
CA SER A 119 -35.83 17.82 19.55
C SER A 119 -36.55 18.82 20.46
N SER A 120 -36.55 20.11 20.14
CA SER A 120 -37.36 21.11 20.87
C SER A 120 -38.84 21.08 20.48
N LYS A 121 -39.22 20.61 19.28
CA LYS A 121 -40.62 20.30 18.93
C LYS A 121 -41.12 19.01 19.61
N ALA A 122 -40.27 17.99 19.73
CA ALA A 122 -40.63 16.74 20.42
C ALA A 122 -40.74 16.86 21.96
N GLN A 123 -40.18 17.90 22.58
CA GLN A 123 -40.33 18.15 24.03
C GLN A 123 -41.49 19.09 24.41
N GLN A 124 -42.20 19.71 23.45
CA GLN A 124 -43.40 20.49 23.74
C GLN A 124 -44.73 19.71 23.62
N GLU A 125 -44.76 18.54 22.98
CA GLU A 125 -46.00 17.74 22.85
C GLU A 125 -46.21 16.71 23.97
N GLY A 126 -45.25 16.57 24.90
CA GLY A 126 -45.30 15.58 25.99
C GLY A 126 -45.53 16.12 27.41
N ASN A 127 -45.75 17.43 27.59
CA ASN A 127 -45.79 18.04 28.93
C ASN A 127 -46.94 19.02 29.20
N THR A 128 -48.12 18.75 28.62
CA THR A 128 -49.38 19.34 29.08
C THR A 128 -50.34 18.21 29.40
N ASP A 129 -50.21 17.60 30.59
CA ASP A 129 -51.25 16.74 31.18
C ASP A 129 -50.98 16.36 32.64
N LYS A 130 -50.32 17.20 33.47
CA LYS A 130 -50.18 16.94 34.93
C LYS A 130 -50.09 18.20 35.80
N ASN A 131 -51.05 19.11 35.73
CA ASN A 131 -51.63 19.68 36.96
C ASN A 131 -53.02 20.25 36.66
N SER A 132 -54.03 19.76 37.37
CA SER A 132 -55.07 20.56 38.03
C SER A 132 -55.86 19.60 38.91
N THR A 133 -55.59 19.65 40.20
CA THR A 133 -56.55 19.33 41.25
C THR A 133 -57.53 20.50 41.37
#